data_AF-A0A920IU37-F1
#
_entry.id   AF-A0A920IU37-F1
#
_cell.length_a   1.000
_cell.length_b   1.000
_cell.length_c   1.000
_cell.angle_alpha   90.00
_cell.angle_beta   90.00
_cell.angle_gamma   90.00
#
_symmetry.space_group_name_H-M   'P 1'
#
loop_
_entity.id
_entity.type
_entity.pdbx_description
1 polymer ?
#
loop_
_entity_poly.entity_id
_entity_poly.type
_entity_poly.pdbx_seq_one_letter_code
_entity_poly.pdbx_strand_id
1 'polypeptide(L)'
;MLTLNDLKQYRSSWRKPLIGDYRGYKIITMPPPSSGGLHLIQMLNILESFDLKLLGHNSAEYVLLLSEVMKYAFADRSKYLGDPDFVDVPVSEIISKQYSDRIASKLN
;
A
#
# COMPACT_ATOMS: atom_id res chain seq x y z
N MET A 1 17.16 -8.86 24.27
CA MET A 1 17.28 -10.34 24.10
C MET A 1 16.01 -10.99 24.62
N LEU A 2 15.66 -12.18 24.10
CA LEU A 2 14.42 -12.91 24.41
C LEU A 2 14.50 -13.67 25.76
N THR A 3 13.40 -13.67 26.52
CA THR A 3 13.25 -14.34 27.82
C THR A 3 11.97 -15.19 27.89
N LEU A 4 11.87 -16.06 28.89
CA LEU A 4 10.64 -16.81 29.19
C LEU A 4 9.46 -15.87 29.53
N ASN A 5 9.74 -14.70 30.09
CA ASN A 5 8.69 -13.73 30.41
C ASN A 5 8.08 -13.13 29.15
N ASP A 6 8.90 -12.84 28.12
CA ASP A 6 8.42 -12.34 26.82
C ASP A 6 7.44 -13.32 26.18
N LEU A 7 7.74 -14.63 26.24
CA LEU A 7 6.84 -15.67 25.72
C LEU A 7 5.51 -15.74 26.48
N LYS A 8 5.53 -15.55 27.79
CA LYS A 8 4.31 -15.51 28.62
C LYS A 8 3.47 -14.25 28.37
N GLN A 9 4.12 -13.14 28.03
CA GLN A 9 3.49 -11.84 27.80
C GLN A 9 2.98 -11.65 26.36
N TYR A 10 3.52 -12.39 25.39
CA TYR A 10 3.07 -12.30 24.00
C TYR A 10 1.56 -12.49 23.86
N ARG A 11 0.92 -11.60 23.10
CA ARG A 11 -0.48 -11.69 22.72
C ARG A 11 -0.60 -11.41 21.22
N SER A 12 -1.42 -12.20 20.54
CA SER A 12 -1.81 -11.89 19.17
C SER A 12 -2.95 -10.87 19.17
N SER A 13 -2.97 -10.02 18.13
CA SER A 13 -3.98 -8.97 17.97
C SER A 13 -4.79 -9.23 16.70
N TRP A 14 -6.12 -9.28 16.83
CA TRP A 14 -7.02 -9.24 15.69
C TRP A 14 -7.19 -7.80 15.23
N ARG A 15 -7.00 -7.56 13.93
CA ARG A 15 -7.13 -6.22 13.33
C ARG A 15 -8.14 -6.26 12.20
N LYS A 16 -8.86 -5.15 12.01
CA LYS A 16 -9.77 -4.99 10.87
C LYS A 16 -8.95 -4.96 9.58
N PRO A 17 -9.31 -5.73 8.55
CA PRO A 17 -8.58 -5.71 7.28
C PRO A 17 -8.71 -4.35 6.61
N LEU A 18 -7.72 -4.01 5.77
CA LEU A 18 -7.88 -2.91 4.83
C LEU A 18 -8.76 -3.38 3.68
N ILE A 19 -9.65 -2.50 3.24
CA ILE A 19 -10.57 -2.75 2.15
C ILE A 19 -10.39 -1.62 1.13
N GLY A 20 -10.08 -2.01 -0.11
CA GLY A 20 -10.00 -1.10 -1.26
C GLY A 20 -10.85 -1.62 -2.43
N ASP A 21 -10.90 -0.85 -3.50
CA ASP A 21 -11.49 -1.23 -4.78
C ASP A 21 -10.50 -0.97 -5.92
N TYR A 22 -10.44 -1.91 -6.86
CA TYR A 22 -9.67 -1.77 -8.08
C TYR A 22 -10.49 -2.32 -9.24
N ARG A 23 -10.93 -1.44 -10.15
CA ARG A 23 -11.66 -1.78 -11.38
C ARG A 23 -12.89 -2.67 -11.13
N GLY A 24 -13.64 -2.36 -10.07
CA GLY A 24 -14.86 -3.08 -9.68
C GLY A 24 -14.62 -4.35 -8.84
N TYR A 25 -13.38 -4.63 -8.47
CA TYR A 25 -13.03 -5.72 -7.57
C TYR A 25 -12.70 -5.19 -6.16
N LYS A 26 -13.32 -5.80 -5.16
CA LYS A 26 -12.98 -5.56 -3.75
C LYS A 26 -11.66 -6.22 -3.38
N ILE A 27 -10.72 -5.43 -2.86
CA ILE A 27 -9.42 -5.88 -2.37
C ILE A 27 -9.46 -5.91 -0.85
N ILE A 28 -9.21 -7.07 -0.24
CA ILE A 28 -9.14 -7.25 1.21
C ILE A 28 -7.72 -7.69 1.56
N THR A 29 -7.04 -6.92 2.41
CA THR A 29 -5.61 -7.15 2.70
C THR A 29 -5.22 -6.70 4.12
N MET A 30 -3.99 -6.99 4.51
CA MET A 30 -3.50 -6.77 5.87
C MET A 30 -3.32 -5.28 6.20
N PRO A 31 -3.75 -4.82 7.39
CA PRO A 31 -3.45 -3.49 7.90
C PRO A 31 -2.03 -3.40 8.50
N PRO A 32 -1.58 -2.20 8.92
CA PRO A 32 -0.46 -2.07 9.85
C PRO A 32 -0.63 -3.02 11.05
N PRO A 33 0.44 -3.68 11.54
CA PRO A 33 1.87 -3.36 11.33
C PRO A 33 2.48 -3.83 10.00
N SER A 34 1.72 -4.51 9.13
CA SER A 34 2.20 -4.83 7.78
C SER A 34 2.16 -3.60 6.87
N SER A 35 3.22 -3.40 6.06
CA SER A 35 3.19 -2.42 4.96
C SER A 35 2.41 -2.90 3.75
N GLY A 36 2.33 -4.22 3.57
CA GLY A 36 2.02 -4.81 2.28
C GLY A 36 0.64 -4.39 1.78
N GLY A 37 -0.39 -4.51 2.61
CA GLY A 37 -1.75 -4.20 2.21
C GLY A 37 -1.99 -2.71 1.97
N LEU A 38 -1.40 -1.85 2.80
CA LEU A 38 -1.50 -0.40 2.69
C LEU A 38 -0.98 0.09 1.33
N HIS A 39 0.26 -0.27 1.00
CA HIS A 39 0.89 0.18 -0.23
C HIS A 39 0.42 -0.60 -1.47
N LEU A 40 -0.08 -1.83 -1.31
CA LEU A 40 -0.77 -2.54 -2.40
C LEU A 40 -2.00 -1.76 -2.86
N ILE A 41 -2.87 -1.34 -1.95
CA ILE A 41 -4.06 -0.55 -2.29
C ILE A 41 -3.65 0.79 -2.90
N GLN A 42 -2.64 1.47 -2.32
CA GLN A 42 -2.10 2.71 -2.87
C GLN A 42 -1.65 2.55 -4.33
N MET A 43 -0.80 1.55 -4.61
CA MET A 43 -0.30 1.31 -5.97
C MET A 43 -1.43 0.96 -6.94
N LEU A 44 -2.40 0.15 -6.52
CA LEU A 44 -3.57 -0.18 -7.34
C LEU A 44 -4.42 1.05 -7.64
N ASN A 45 -4.61 1.94 -6.67
CA ASN A 45 -5.33 3.20 -6.88
C ASN A 45 -4.62 4.10 -7.90
N ILE A 46 -3.28 4.22 -7.83
CA ILE A 46 -2.51 5.00 -8.81
C ILE A 46 -2.66 4.37 -10.20
N LEU A 47 -2.47 3.05 -10.31
CA LEU A 47 -2.54 2.31 -11.56
C LEU A 47 -3.94 2.30 -12.19
N GLU A 48 -5.00 2.60 -11.43
CA GLU A 48 -6.36 2.68 -11.96
C GLU A 48 -6.53 3.82 -12.97
N SER A 49 -5.72 4.88 -12.87
CA SER A 49 -5.72 6.02 -13.80
C SER A 49 -5.15 5.71 -15.19
N PHE A 50 -4.57 4.52 -15.39
CA PHE A 50 -3.88 4.14 -16.63
C PHE A 50 -4.55 2.93 -17.30
N ASP A 51 -4.54 2.87 -18.63
CA ASP A 51 -4.98 1.66 -19.35
C ASP A 51 -3.83 0.67 -19.49
N LEU A 52 -3.67 -0.19 -18.49
CA LEU A 52 -2.61 -1.21 -18.49
C LEU A 52 -2.77 -2.25 -19.60
N LYS A 53 -4.00 -2.47 -20.11
CA LYS A 53 -4.21 -3.41 -21.21
C LYS A 53 -3.67 -2.83 -22.51
N LEU A 54 -3.91 -1.54 -22.74
CA LEU A 54 -3.38 -0.83 -23.91
C LEU A 54 -1.86 -0.78 -23.90
N LEU A 55 -1.24 -0.59 -22.74
CA LEU A 55 0.23 -0.60 -22.61
C LEU A 55 0.85 -1.97 -22.96
N GLY A 56 0.10 -3.06 -22.82
CA GLY A 56 0.59 -4.42 -23.02
C GLY A 56 1.40 -4.94 -21.84
N HIS A 57 1.10 -6.17 -21.40
CA HIS A 57 1.80 -6.77 -20.27
C HIS A 57 3.31 -6.91 -20.56
N ASN A 58 4.14 -6.41 -19.63
CA ASN A 58 5.60 -6.42 -19.72
C ASN A 58 6.22 -5.69 -20.93
N SER A 59 5.47 -4.77 -21.56
CA SER A 59 6.11 -3.79 -22.44
C SER A 59 7.04 -2.85 -21.64
N ALA A 60 7.89 -2.12 -22.36
CA ALA A 60 8.80 -1.16 -21.73
C ALA A 60 8.01 -0.08 -20.97
N GLU A 61 6.93 0.42 -21.57
CA GLU A 61 6.06 1.44 -21.01
C GLU A 61 5.33 0.93 -19.76
N TYR A 62 4.83 -0.31 -19.80
CA TYR A 62 4.21 -0.95 -18.63
C TYR A 62 5.20 -1.07 -17.45
N VAL A 63 6.40 -1.57 -17.71
CA VAL A 63 7.42 -1.77 -16.67
C VAL A 63 7.90 -0.44 -16.11
N LEU A 64 8.06 0.58 -16.96
CA LEU A 64 8.42 1.93 -16.55
C LEU A 64 7.36 2.51 -15.62
N LEU A 65 6.08 2.49 -16.04
CA LEU A 65 4.96 2.97 -15.21
C LEU A 65 4.93 2.25 -13.86
N LEU A 66 5.00 0.92 -13.87
CA LEU A 66 4.97 0.12 -12.64
C LEU A 66 6.14 0.47 -11.72
N SER A 67 7.34 0.66 -12.28
CA SER A 67 8.53 1.04 -11.52
C SER A 67 8.37 2.42 -10.87
N GLU A 68 7.83 3.41 -11.59
CA GLU A 68 7.56 4.74 -11.02
C GLU A 68 6.52 4.68 -9.91
N VAL A 69 5.41 3.95 -10.12
CA VAL A 69 4.38 3.76 -9.08
C VAL A 69 4.98 3.12 -7.82
N MET A 70 5.82 2.10 -7.98
CA MET A 70 6.52 1.47 -6.85
C MET A 70 7.45 2.46 -6.15
N LYS A 71 8.19 3.32 -6.87
CA LYS A 71 9.06 4.33 -6.24
C LYS A 71 8.29 5.23 -5.28
N TYR A 72 7.12 5.73 -5.67
CA TYR A 72 6.28 6.54 -4.79
C TYR A 72 5.78 5.75 -3.57
N ALA A 73 5.25 4.55 -3.78
CA ALA A 73 4.74 3.73 -2.68
C ALA A 73 5.84 3.35 -1.66
N PHE A 74 7.05 3.04 -2.14
CA PHE A 74 8.18 2.74 -1.25
C PHE A 74 8.75 3.98 -0.55
N ALA A 75 8.65 5.17 -1.15
CA ALA A 75 8.99 6.43 -0.50
C ALA A 75 7.99 6.76 0.63
N ASP A 76 6.69 6.54 0.42
CA ASP A 76 5.71 6.71 1.49
C ASP A 76 5.87 5.66 2.59
N ARG A 77 6.20 4.41 2.21
CA ARG A 77 6.50 3.35 3.16
C ARG A 77 7.64 3.74 4.10
N SER A 78 8.72 4.32 3.59
CA SER A 78 9.87 4.69 4.42
C SER A 78 9.58 5.84 5.36
N LYS A 79 8.62 6.71 5.01
CA LYS A 79 8.26 7.89 5.80
C LYS A 79 7.17 7.62 6.84
N TYR A 80 6.16 6.83 6.50
CA TYR A 80 4.91 6.78 7.26
C TYR A 80 4.62 5.45 7.95
N LEU A 81 5.29 4.36 7.56
CA LEU A 81 4.94 3.04 8.09
C LEU A 81 5.62 2.78 9.44
N GLY A 82 4.83 2.31 10.40
CA GLY A 82 5.31 1.65 11.62
C GLY A 82 4.22 0.78 12.24
N ASP A 83 4.48 0.30 13.46
CA ASP A 83 3.45 -0.39 14.25
C ASP A 83 2.43 0.63 14.77
N PRO A 84 1.13 0.50 14.42
CA PRO A 84 0.10 1.45 14.81
C PRO A 84 -0.13 1.51 16.32
N ASP A 85 0.35 0.53 17.08
CA ASP A 85 0.27 0.56 18.55
C ASP A 85 1.33 1.52 19.15
N PHE A 86 2.25 2.05 18.33
CA PHE A 86 3.37 2.90 18.75
C PHE A 86 3.48 4.22 17.97
N VAL A 87 3.00 4.27 16.73
CA VAL A 87 3.08 5.47 15.87
C VAL A 87 1.79 5.70 15.08
N ASP A 88 1.51 6.96 14.75
CA ASP A 88 0.38 7.30 13.89
C ASP A 88 0.70 7.03 12.41
N VAL A 89 -0.02 6.09 11.82
CA VAL A 89 0.06 5.78 10.38
C VAL A 89 -1.13 6.42 9.67
N PRO A 90 -0.94 7.33 8.69
CA PRO A 90 -2.03 8.00 7.96
C PRO A 90 -2.68 7.09 6.92
N VAL A 91 -3.27 5.97 7.37
CA VAL A 91 -3.83 4.92 6.52
C VAL A 91 -4.87 5.46 5.55
N SER A 92 -5.83 6.25 6.04
CA SER A 92 -6.94 6.77 5.25
C SER A 92 -6.49 7.69 4.12
N GLU A 93 -5.43 8.49 4.36
CA GLU A 93 -4.86 9.37 3.36
C GLU A 93 -4.14 8.56 2.27
N ILE A 94 -3.25 7.64 2.67
CA ILE A 94 -2.43 6.84 1.75
C ILE A 94 -3.31 5.96 0.83
N ILE A 95 -4.40 5.37 1.33
CA ILE A 95 -5.30 4.56 0.50
C ILE A 95 -6.38 5.37 -0.24
N SER A 96 -6.39 6.69 -0.12
CA SER A 96 -7.41 7.50 -0.79
C SER A 96 -7.15 7.59 -2.30
N LYS A 97 -8.24 7.61 -3.08
CA LYS A 97 -8.16 7.87 -4.53
C LYS A 97 -7.59 9.26 -4.79
N GLN A 98 -8.04 10.27 -4.03
CA GLN A 98 -7.54 11.64 -4.17
C GLN A 98 -6.01 11.76 -4.02
N TYR A 99 -5.41 11.09 -3.03
CA TYR A 99 -3.96 11.08 -2.88
C TYR A 99 -3.27 10.40 -4.06
N SER A 100 -3.83 9.28 -4.51
CA SER A 100 -3.31 8.50 -5.63
C SER A 100 -3.39 9.25 -6.96
N ASP A 101 -4.47 10.02 -7.21
CA ASP A 101 -4.64 10.86 -8.40
C ASP A 101 -3.57 11.95 -8.47
N ARG A 102 -3.20 12.53 -7.32
CA ARG A 102 -2.10 13.52 -7.23
C ARG A 102 -0.73 12.93 -7.53
N ILE A 103 -0.54 11.62 -7.32
CA ILE A 103 0.68 10.92 -7.71
C ILE A 103 0.60 10.59 -9.20
N ALA A 104 -0.52 10.03 -9.66
CA ALA A 104 -0.74 9.70 -11.06
C ALA A 104 -0.50 10.90 -12.00
N SER A 105 -0.93 12.10 -11.60
CA SER A 105 -0.71 13.33 -12.38
C SER A 105 0.76 13.74 -12.54
N LYS A 106 1.70 13.10 -11.83
CA LYS A 106 3.15 13.33 -11.94
C LYS A 106 3.85 12.28 -12.78
N LEU A 107 3.14 11.21 -13.14
CA LEU A 107 3.65 10.14 -13.99
C LEU A 107 3.35 10.55 -15.44
N ASN A 108 4.41 10.79 -16.22
CA ASN A 108 4.34 11.12 -17.65
C ASN A 108 4.53 9.86 -18.49
#